data_AF-A0A0D2U166-F1
#
_entry.id   AF-A0A0D2U166-F1
#
_cell.length_a   1.000
_cell.length_b   1.000
_cell.length_c   1.000
_cell.angle_alpha   90.00
_cell.angle_beta   90.00
_cell.angle_gamma   90.00
#
_symmetry.space_group_name_H-M   'P 1'
#
loop_
_entity.id
_entity.type
_entity.pdbx_description
1 polymer ?
#
loop_
_entity_poly.entity_id
_entity_poly.type
_entity_poly.pdbx_seq_one_letter_code
_entity_poly.pdbx_strand_id
1 'polypeptide(L)'
;MQLKPLNTFTITLMLFFTFLILFFSGFLEFPSVSSSIQQPFTPPSLTLSSNPNPFTDLLSAFKTWDSQMGCSQFKLKHHDLIRLLSNSSGSLQEPVSHSSCNLLKMEHVSVLVKGWTWIPDNLDNLYSCQCGMSCLWTKSPVLADKPDALLFETATPPLQRHSGDPLRVYMDLEAGRRRSGREDLFISYHAKDDVQSTYAGALFHNGRNYHISSYKNNETLVYWSSSRCLSQRNQLAKSFLRLLPHHSFGKCLNNVGGLDMALSFYPDCTNDANTPKWWDHLHCAMSHYKFVLAIENTVTESYVTEKLFYALDSGAVPIYFGAPNVLDFVPPHSIIDGTKFRSMEELASYVKALANDPVAYAEYHAWRRCGVLRNYAKARATSLDTLPCRLCEAVSKKGGRNARTE
;
A
#
# COMPACT_ATOMS: atom_id res chain seq x y z
N MET A 1 -17.91 -66.94 -25.55
CA MET A 1 -17.33 -65.87 -24.72
C MET A 1 -18.34 -64.72 -24.70
N GLN A 2 -19.24 -64.72 -23.72
CA GLN A 2 -20.34 -63.74 -23.63
C GLN A 2 -19.80 -62.41 -23.07
N LEU A 3 -19.95 -61.33 -23.83
CA LEU A 3 -19.67 -59.96 -23.40
C LEU A 3 -20.69 -59.54 -22.33
N LYS A 4 -20.20 -59.13 -21.17
CA LYS A 4 -21.04 -58.54 -20.11
C LYS A 4 -21.66 -57.22 -20.61
N PRO A 5 -22.94 -56.95 -20.32
CA PRO A 5 -23.56 -55.69 -20.70
C PRO A 5 -22.92 -54.55 -19.89
N LEU A 6 -22.41 -53.53 -20.58
CA LEU A 6 -21.99 -52.30 -19.93
C LEU A 6 -23.18 -51.66 -19.22
N ASN A 7 -22.99 -51.31 -17.95
CA ASN A 7 -24.00 -50.69 -17.12
C ASN A 7 -24.34 -49.31 -17.67
N THR A 8 -25.46 -49.22 -18.39
CA THR A 8 -25.96 -48.02 -19.06
C THR A 8 -26.05 -46.83 -18.10
N PHE A 9 -26.32 -47.10 -16.82
CA PHE A 9 -26.40 -46.10 -15.77
C PHE A 9 -25.07 -45.35 -15.56
N THR A 10 -23.94 -46.04 -15.67
CA THR A 10 -22.60 -45.44 -15.47
C THR A 10 -22.22 -44.53 -16.63
N ILE A 11 -22.59 -44.90 -17.86
CA ILE A 11 -22.34 -44.09 -19.07
C ILE A 11 -23.21 -42.83 -19.04
N THR A 12 -24.48 -42.95 -18.65
CA THR A 12 -25.39 -41.79 -18.52
C THR A 12 -24.91 -40.83 -17.43
N LEU A 13 -24.38 -41.33 -16.31
CA LEU A 13 -23.85 -40.50 -15.24
C LEU A 13 -22.57 -39.75 -15.65
N MET A 14 -21.67 -40.40 -16.39
CA MET A 14 -20.45 -39.75 -16.90
C MET A 14 -20.76 -38.70 -17.98
N LEU A 15 -21.74 -38.96 -18.86
CA LEU A 15 -22.21 -38.00 -19.84
C LEU A 15 -22.91 -36.80 -19.19
N PHE A 16 -23.69 -37.03 -18.12
CA PHE A 16 -24.32 -35.95 -17.35
C PHE A 16 -23.27 -35.06 -16.66
N PHE A 17 -22.22 -35.64 -16.05
CA PHE A 17 -21.15 -34.86 -15.44
C PHE A 17 -20.30 -34.08 -16.45
N THR A 18 -20.05 -34.64 -17.64
CA THR A 18 -19.35 -33.91 -18.71
C THR A 18 -20.20 -32.78 -19.29
N PHE A 19 -21.51 -32.96 -19.42
CA PHE A 19 -22.43 -31.89 -19.81
C PHE A 19 -22.55 -30.80 -18.73
N LEU A 20 -22.54 -31.17 -17.45
CA LEU A 20 -22.55 -30.22 -16.34
C LEU A 20 -21.27 -29.36 -16.33
N ILE A 21 -20.11 -29.98 -16.57
CA ILE A 21 -18.83 -29.26 -16.67
C ILE A 21 -18.82 -28.33 -17.89
N LEU A 22 -19.38 -28.74 -19.03
CA LEU A 22 -19.50 -27.88 -20.22
C LEU A 22 -20.51 -26.72 -20.02
N PHE A 23 -21.59 -26.95 -19.27
CA PHE A 23 -22.60 -25.93 -18.97
C PHE A 23 -22.09 -24.90 -17.93
N PHE A 24 -21.28 -25.32 -16.97
CA PHE A 24 -20.65 -24.44 -15.98
C PHE A 24 -19.31 -23.82 -16.44
N SER A 25 -18.70 -24.30 -17.53
CA SER A 25 -17.53 -23.64 -18.14
C SER A 25 -17.91 -22.56 -19.16
N GLY A 26 -19.19 -22.47 -19.55
CA GLY A 26 -19.72 -21.44 -20.46
C GLY A 26 -20.07 -20.09 -19.81
N PHE A 27 -19.90 -19.95 -18.49
CA PHE A 27 -20.21 -18.72 -17.73
C PHE A 27 -19.00 -18.14 -16.97
N LEU A 28 -17.80 -18.32 -17.52
CA LEU A 28 -16.65 -17.48 -17.16
C LEU A 28 -16.51 -16.37 -18.21
N GLU A 29 -17.46 -15.43 -18.18
CA GLU A 29 -17.16 -14.08 -18.65
C GLU A 29 -16.10 -13.51 -17.69
N PHE A 30 -14.84 -13.72 -18.03
CA PHE A 30 -13.78 -12.87 -17.50
C PHE A 30 -14.17 -11.44 -17.87
N PRO A 31 -14.21 -10.49 -16.91
CA PRO A 31 -14.30 -9.10 -17.28
C PRO A 31 -13.13 -8.84 -18.24
N SER A 32 -13.49 -8.48 -19.47
CA SER A 32 -12.52 -8.04 -20.47
C SER A 32 -11.58 -7.08 -19.78
N VAL A 33 -10.29 -7.42 -19.77
CA VAL A 33 -9.23 -6.50 -19.37
C VAL A 33 -9.49 -5.23 -20.18
N SER A 34 -10.09 -4.22 -19.53
CA SER A 34 -10.06 -2.89 -20.09
C SER A 34 -8.58 -2.59 -20.17
N SER A 35 -8.06 -2.59 -21.39
CA SER A 35 -6.74 -2.11 -21.71
C SER A 35 -6.71 -0.63 -21.34
N SER A 36 -6.54 -0.33 -20.05
CA SER A 36 -5.97 0.93 -19.64
C SER A 36 -4.61 0.94 -20.33
N ILE A 37 -4.52 1.85 -21.30
CA ILE A 37 -3.40 2.13 -22.18
C ILE A 37 -2.10 1.85 -21.43
N GLN A 38 -1.44 0.71 -21.73
CA GLN A 38 -0.04 0.54 -21.37
C GLN A 38 0.72 1.60 -22.15
N GLN A 39 0.94 2.75 -21.54
CA GLN A 39 1.87 3.72 -22.07
C GLN A 39 3.23 3.02 -22.15
N PRO A 40 3.90 3.03 -23.31
CA PRO A 40 5.23 2.47 -23.46
C PRO A 40 6.20 3.38 -22.74
N PHE A 41 6.31 3.23 -21.42
CA PHE A 41 7.39 3.83 -20.67
C PHE A 41 8.65 3.07 -21.04
N THR A 42 9.51 3.76 -21.79
CA THR A 42 10.89 3.35 -22.08
C THR A 42 11.56 2.96 -20.75
N PRO A 43 12.32 1.85 -20.69
CA PRO A 43 13.07 1.51 -19.48
C PRO A 43 13.87 2.74 -19.04
N PRO A 44 14.00 2.99 -17.73
CA PRO A 44 14.71 4.17 -17.25
C PRO A 44 16.08 4.23 -17.92
N SER A 45 16.26 5.16 -18.84
CA SER A 45 17.53 5.44 -19.49
C SER A 45 18.39 6.13 -18.45
N LEU A 46 19.02 5.30 -17.62
CA LEU A 46 20.09 5.77 -16.77
C LEU A 46 21.28 6.07 -17.67
N THR A 47 21.59 7.35 -17.86
CA THR A 47 22.95 7.77 -18.21
C THR A 47 23.82 7.59 -16.96
N LEU A 48 24.10 6.33 -16.60
CA LEU A 48 25.00 6.00 -15.51
C LEU A 48 26.40 6.50 -15.84
N SER A 49 27.08 7.07 -14.85
CA SER A 49 28.52 7.33 -14.92
C SER A 49 29.26 6.06 -15.37
N SER A 50 30.17 6.18 -16.34
CA SER A 50 30.99 5.07 -16.81
C SER A 50 31.96 4.53 -15.74
N ASN A 51 32.17 5.30 -14.66
CA ASN A 51 33.07 4.94 -13.56
C ASN A 51 32.25 4.70 -12.27
N PRO A 52 32.31 3.49 -11.68
CA PRO A 52 31.68 3.19 -10.40
C PRO A 52 32.25 4.07 -9.27
N ASN A 53 31.35 4.66 -8.48
CA ASN A 53 31.66 5.45 -7.29
C ASN A 53 30.89 4.89 -6.07
N PRO A 54 31.35 3.79 -5.45
CA PRO A 54 30.72 3.23 -4.27
C PRO A 54 30.72 4.23 -3.11
N PHE A 55 29.59 4.35 -2.40
CA PHE A 55 29.42 5.29 -1.29
C PHE A 55 28.65 4.66 -0.14
N THR A 56 28.96 5.06 1.10
CA THR A 56 28.20 4.63 2.29
C THR A 56 27.57 5.82 3.01
N ASP A 57 28.25 6.97 3.07
CA ASP A 57 27.73 8.19 3.70
C ASP A 57 26.66 8.87 2.81
N LEU A 58 25.42 8.82 3.27
CA LEU A 58 24.26 9.37 2.58
C LEU A 58 24.28 10.91 2.55
N LEU A 59 24.81 11.55 3.59
CA LEU A 59 24.85 13.01 3.64
C LEU A 59 25.83 13.57 2.61
N SER A 60 26.98 12.92 2.43
CA SER A 60 27.92 13.27 1.35
C SER A 60 27.34 13.03 -0.04
N ALA A 61 26.58 11.94 -0.24
CA ALA A 61 25.88 11.71 -1.50
C ALA A 61 24.86 12.82 -1.81
N PHE A 62 24.08 13.26 -0.81
CA PHE A 62 23.15 14.38 -0.97
C PHE A 62 23.85 15.71 -1.26
N LYS A 63 24.95 16.03 -0.57
CA LYS A 63 25.74 17.25 -0.86
C LYS A 63 26.27 17.25 -2.29
N THR A 64 26.71 16.09 -2.78
CA THR A 64 27.20 15.94 -4.16
C THR A 64 26.06 16.09 -5.16
N TRP A 65 24.89 15.53 -4.87
CA TRP A 65 23.71 15.71 -5.71
C TRP A 65 23.22 17.15 -5.73
N ASP A 66 23.22 17.85 -4.59
CA ASP A 66 22.80 19.26 -4.51
C ASP A 66 23.68 20.16 -5.39
N SER A 67 24.99 19.87 -5.49
CA SER A 67 25.93 20.67 -6.29
C SER A 67 25.89 20.35 -7.79
N GLN A 68 25.59 19.10 -8.17
CA GLN A 68 25.58 18.67 -9.58
C GLN A 68 24.21 18.76 -10.23
N MET A 69 23.15 18.42 -9.50
CA MET A 69 21.77 18.37 -9.99
C MET A 69 20.92 19.44 -9.28
N GLY A 70 20.75 19.29 -7.96
CA GLY A 70 19.89 20.17 -7.17
C GLY A 70 18.43 20.21 -7.64
N CYS A 71 17.60 20.98 -6.94
CA CYS A 71 16.16 20.98 -7.18
C CYS A 71 15.73 21.60 -8.52
N SER A 72 16.47 22.59 -9.02
CA SER A 72 16.15 23.24 -10.29
C SER A 72 16.35 22.30 -11.47
N GLN A 73 17.51 21.63 -11.58
CA GLN A 73 17.75 20.68 -12.66
C GLN A 73 16.89 19.42 -12.51
N PHE A 74 16.64 18.96 -11.28
CA PHE A 74 15.72 17.85 -11.05
C PHE A 74 14.32 18.15 -11.62
N LYS A 75 13.77 19.34 -11.33
CA LYS A 75 12.45 19.75 -11.84
C LYS A 75 12.44 19.87 -13.37
N LEU A 76 13.55 20.29 -13.99
CA LEU A 76 13.69 20.35 -15.44
C LEU A 76 13.78 18.95 -16.06
N LYS A 77 14.69 18.10 -15.56
CA LYS A 77 14.90 16.73 -16.03
C LYS A 77 13.65 15.87 -15.93
N HIS A 78 12.89 16.01 -14.84
CA HIS A 78 11.67 15.25 -14.58
C HIS A 78 10.40 16.05 -14.86
N HIS A 79 10.47 17.15 -15.63
CA HIS A 79 9.35 18.04 -15.87
C HIS A 79 8.09 17.28 -16.34
N ASP A 80 8.24 16.39 -17.31
CA ASP A 80 7.13 15.66 -17.90
C ASP A 80 6.55 14.63 -16.92
N LEU A 81 7.39 13.89 -16.20
CA LEU A 81 6.94 12.98 -15.14
C LEU A 81 6.18 13.74 -14.04
N ILE A 82 6.72 14.87 -13.61
CA ILE A 82 6.11 15.73 -12.59
C ILE A 82 4.76 16.26 -13.07
N ARG A 83 4.66 16.65 -14.34
CA ARG A 83 3.42 17.13 -14.95
C ARG A 83 2.39 16.01 -15.11
N LEU A 84 2.80 14.84 -15.58
CA LEU A 84 1.93 13.66 -15.73
C LEU A 84 1.33 13.25 -14.38
N LEU A 85 2.15 13.20 -13.33
CA LEU A 85 1.71 12.91 -11.96
C LEU A 85 0.95 14.06 -11.28
N SER A 86 0.78 15.20 -11.96
CA SER A 86 -0.06 16.30 -11.48
C SER A 86 -1.46 16.30 -12.10
N ASN A 87 -1.67 15.58 -13.22
CA ASN A 87 -3.00 15.40 -13.76
C ASN A 87 -3.78 14.44 -12.86
N SER A 88 -5.07 14.74 -12.63
CA SER A 88 -5.93 13.98 -11.72
C SER A 88 -5.99 12.51 -12.13
N SER A 89 -5.20 11.68 -11.45
CA SER A 89 -5.35 10.24 -11.56
C SER A 89 -6.66 9.85 -10.88
N GLY A 90 -7.50 9.06 -11.56
CA GLY A 90 -8.70 8.47 -10.98
C GLY A 90 -8.41 7.42 -9.89
N SER A 91 -7.15 7.21 -9.53
CA SER A 91 -6.67 6.27 -8.52
C SER A 91 -6.78 6.79 -7.08
N LEU A 92 -6.94 8.11 -6.89
CA LEU A 92 -7.06 8.75 -5.57
C LEU A 92 -8.31 9.63 -5.50
N GLN A 93 -9.05 9.53 -4.41
CA GLN A 93 -10.14 10.45 -4.11
C GLN A 93 -9.59 11.85 -3.85
N GLU A 94 -10.30 12.86 -4.34
CA GLU A 94 -9.95 14.23 -4.01
C GLU A 94 -10.26 14.50 -2.53
N PRO A 95 -9.38 15.23 -1.81
CA PRO A 95 -9.71 15.73 -0.49
C PRO A 95 -10.99 16.56 -0.58
N VAL A 96 -11.86 16.42 0.40
CA VAL A 96 -13.10 17.21 0.44
C VAL A 96 -12.74 18.69 0.50
N SER A 97 -13.31 19.47 -0.43
CA SER A 97 -13.07 20.91 -0.53
C SER A 97 -14.04 21.68 0.37
N HIS A 98 -13.63 22.86 0.84
CA HIS A 98 -14.48 23.79 1.61
C HIS A 98 -15.79 24.14 0.90
N SER A 99 -15.88 24.05 -0.43
CA SER A 99 -17.12 24.30 -1.18
C SER A 99 -18.19 23.22 -1.00
N SER A 100 -17.83 22.06 -0.42
CA SER A 100 -18.73 20.91 -0.23
C SER A 100 -19.47 20.93 1.11
N CYS A 101 -19.22 21.94 1.97
CA CYS A 101 -19.82 22.02 3.31
C CYS A 101 -21.35 22.07 3.29
N ASN A 102 -21.95 22.69 2.27
CA ASN A 102 -23.41 22.80 2.13
C ASN A 102 -24.12 21.45 1.92
N LEU A 103 -23.36 20.39 1.63
CA LEU A 103 -23.88 19.02 1.45
C LEU A 103 -23.95 18.26 2.78
N LEU A 104 -23.30 18.75 3.84
CA LEU A 104 -23.33 18.13 5.15
C LEU A 104 -24.69 18.41 5.81
N LYS A 105 -25.31 17.36 6.37
CA LYS A 105 -26.62 17.46 7.05
C LYS A 105 -26.50 17.48 8.57
N MET A 106 -25.28 17.32 9.08
CA MET A 106 -24.99 17.13 10.50
C MET A 106 -23.75 17.94 10.88
N GLU A 107 -23.81 18.61 12.03
CA GLU A 107 -22.69 19.34 12.64
C GLU A 107 -21.84 18.43 13.56
N HIS A 108 -22.43 17.34 14.05
CA HIS A 108 -21.76 16.33 14.86
C HIS A 108 -22.08 14.95 14.30
N VAL A 109 -21.07 14.08 14.21
CA VAL A 109 -21.22 12.69 13.83
C VAL A 109 -20.49 11.81 14.83
N SER A 110 -21.15 10.74 15.24
CA SER A 110 -20.60 9.71 16.12
C SER A 110 -20.49 8.37 15.38
N VAL A 111 -19.28 7.80 15.36
CA VAL A 111 -18.96 6.50 14.78
C VAL A 111 -18.49 5.57 15.88
N LEU A 112 -19.22 4.47 16.07
CA LEU A 112 -18.84 3.42 17.00
C LEU A 112 -18.21 2.25 16.24
N VAL A 113 -16.97 1.91 16.57
CA VAL A 113 -16.25 0.78 16.01
C VAL A 113 -16.68 -0.51 16.68
N LYS A 114 -17.11 -1.50 15.90
CA LYS A 114 -17.66 -2.78 16.39
C LYS A 114 -16.71 -3.94 16.17
N GLY A 115 -16.53 -4.75 17.22
CA GLY A 115 -15.75 -5.98 17.19
C GLY A 115 -14.25 -5.74 17.31
N TRP A 116 -13.47 -6.79 17.04
CA TRP A 116 -12.01 -6.66 16.96
C TRP A 116 -11.62 -6.02 15.64
N THR A 117 -10.67 -5.08 15.70
CA THR A 117 -10.09 -4.41 14.54
C THR A 117 -8.59 -4.26 14.74
N TRP A 118 -7.83 -4.28 13.64
CA TRP A 118 -6.40 -3.91 13.69
C TRP A 118 -6.19 -2.40 13.69
N ILE A 119 -7.25 -1.60 13.49
CA ILE A 119 -7.18 -0.14 13.49
C ILE A 119 -6.61 0.33 14.84
N PRO A 120 -5.53 1.12 14.84
CA PRO A 120 -4.85 1.57 16.05
C PRO A 120 -5.76 2.31 17.04
N ASP A 121 -5.52 2.12 18.34
CA ASP A 121 -6.30 2.77 19.40
C ASP A 121 -6.12 4.29 19.46
N ASN A 122 -5.03 4.81 18.92
CA ASN A 122 -4.81 6.26 18.86
C ASN A 122 -5.73 6.98 17.85
N LEU A 123 -6.56 6.24 17.10
CA LEU A 123 -7.68 6.80 16.36
C LEU A 123 -8.91 7.06 17.23
N ASP A 124 -9.00 6.53 18.45
CA ASP A 124 -10.09 6.82 19.40
C ASP A 124 -9.97 8.26 19.90
N ASN A 125 -10.81 9.16 19.37
CA ASN A 125 -10.75 10.58 19.67
C ASN A 125 -12.01 11.35 19.24
N LEU A 126 -12.14 12.59 19.74
CA LEU A 126 -13.04 13.60 19.21
C LEU A 126 -12.27 14.54 18.26
N TYR A 127 -12.58 14.45 16.98
CA TYR A 127 -11.92 15.21 15.93
C TYR A 127 -12.67 16.50 15.61
N SER A 128 -11.90 17.57 15.36
CA SER A 128 -12.39 18.78 14.71
C SER A 128 -12.12 18.67 13.21
N CYS A 129 -13.18 18.50 12.42
CA CYS A 129 -13.11 18.28 10.98
C CYS A 129 -13.37 19.58 10.20
N GLN A 130 -13.29 19.50 8.88
CA GLN A 130 -13.64 20.64 8.04
C GLN A 130 -15.10 21.05 8.23
N CYS A 131 -15.43 22.26 7.80
CA CYS A 131 -16.79 22.83 7.91
C CYS A 131 -17.30 23.01 9.35
N GLY A 132 -16.42 22.95 10.36
CA GLY A 132 -16.81 23.03 11.77
C GLY A 132 -17.49 21.76 12.29
N MET A 133 -17.48 20.66 11.51
CA MET A 133 -18.07 19.40 11.93
C MET A 133 -17.20 18.74 12.99
N SER A 134 -17.82 18.24 14.05
CA SER A 134 -17.15 17.40 15.03
C SER A 134 -17.41 15.92 14.73
N CYS A 135 -16.38 15.09 14.90
CA CYS A 135 -16.45 13.65 14.62
C CYS A 135 -15.95 12.88 15.83
N LEU A 136 -16.84 12.18 16.52
CA LEU A 136 -16.48 11.23 17.56
C LEU A 136 -16.22 9.88 16.91
N TRP A 137 -14.98 9.41 16.94
CA TRP A 137 -14.61 8.05 16.55
C TRP A 137 -14.19 7.30 17.80
N THR A 138 -14.92 6.25 18.17
CA THR A 138 -14.61 5.53 19.40
C THR A 138 -14.92 4.04 19.32
N LYS A 139 -14.17 3.25 20.08
CA LYS A 139 -14.45 1.83 20.37
C LYS A 139 -15.34 1.67 21.61
N SER A 140 -15.56 2.76 22.38
CA SER A 140 -16.33 2.73 23.63
C SER A 140 -17.82 2.95 23.39
N PRO A 141 -18.70 1.95 23.65
CA PRO A 141 -20.15 2.14 23.52
C PRO A 141 -20.72 3.11 24.56
N VAL A 142 -20.00 3.38 25.66
CA VAL A 142 -20.41 4.34 26.70
C VAL A 142 -20.26 5.77 26.21
N LEU A 143 -19.26 6.04 25.36
CA LEU A 143 -19.01 7.38 24.81
C LEU A 143 -19.90 7.68 23.60
N ALA A 144 -20.44 6.65 22.93
CA ALA A 144 -21.27 6.78 21.74
C ALA A 144 -22.67 6.17 21.97
N ASP A 145 -23.48 6.77 22.83
CA ASP A 145 -24.89 6.40 22.99
C ASP A 145 -25.68 6.75 21.71
N LYS A 146 -26.32 5.73 21.11
CA LYS A 146 -27.05 5.82 19.83
C LYS A 146 -26.23 6.47 18.69
N PRO A 147 -25.14 5.82 18.25
CA PRO A 147 -24.23 6.39 17.27
C PRO A 147 -24.91 6.62 15.91
N ASP A 148 -24.32 7.45 15.08
CA ASP A 148 -24.80 7.71 13.71
C ASP A 148 -24.37 6.62 12.73
N ALA A 149 -23.26 5.97 13.02
CA ALA A 149 -22.74 4.85 12.24
C ALA A 149 -22.05 3.79 13.11
N LEU A 150 -22.15 2.54 12.67
CA LEU A 150 -21.41 1.40 13.18
C LEU A 150 -20.38 0.97 12.15
N LEU A 151 -19.10 0.97 12.53
CA LEU A 151 -18.01 0.51 11.68
C LEU A 151 -17.71 -0.96 11.95
N PHE A 152 -17.69 -1.76 10.88
CA PHE A 152 -17.38 -3.18 10.88
C PHE A 152 -16.18 -3.45 9.98
N GLU A 153 -15.32 -4.37 10.39
CA GLU A 153 -14.14 -4.75 9.62
C GLU A 153 -14.03 -6.28 9.50
N THR A 154 -13.98 -6.97 10.65
CA THR A 154 -13.90 -8.43 10.71
C THR A 154 -15.26 -9.14 10.78
N ALA A 155 -16.32 -8.37 10.99
CA ALA A 155 -17.68 -8.87 11.09
C ALA A 155 -18.52 -8.33 9.92
N THR A 156 -19.39 -9.17 9.37
CA THR A 156 -20.37 -8.72 8.39
C THR A 156 -21.43 -7.85 9.05
N PRO A 157 -21.80 -6.69 8.48
CA PRO A 157 -22.89 -5.88 9.01
C PRO A 157 -24.24 -6.63 9.10
N PRO A 158 -25.16 -6.18 9.98
CA PRO A 158 -26.51 -6.71 10.05
C PRO A 158 -27.25 -6.63 8.71
N LEU A 159 -28.06 -7.64 8.42
CA LEU A 159 -28.78 -7.76 7.14
C LEU A 159 -29.82 -6.64 6.94
N GLN A 160 -30.57 -6.32 8.00
CA GLN A 160 -31.61 -5.31 8.00
C GLN A 160 -31.17 -4.10 8.80
N ARG A 161 -31.61 -2.92 8.38
CA ARG A 161 -31.47 -1.65 9.09
C ARG A 161 -32.84 -1.00 9.16
N HIS A 162 -33.29 -0.59 10.35
CA HIS A 162 -34.55 0.10 10.53
C HIS A 162 -34.34 1.62 10.54
N SER A 163 -35.43 2.37 10.40
CA SER A 163 -35.37 3.83 10.54
C SER A 163 -34.95 4.20 11.97
N GLY A 164 -33.93 5.04 12.10
CA GLY A 164 -33.34 5.41 13.39
C GLY A 164 -32.18 4.51 13.83
N ASP A 165 -31.92 3.40 13.14
CA ASP A 165 -30.71 2.60 13.36
C ASP A 165 -29.49 3.28 12.72
N PRO A 166 -28.29 3.13 13.32
CA PRO A 166 -27.05 3.68 12.77
C PRO A 166 -26.76 3.15 11.35
N LEU A 167 -26.07 3.94 10.54
CA LEU A 167 -25.54 3.47 9.25
C LEU A 167 -24.55 2.33 9.45
N ARG A 168 -24.60 1.34 8.56
CA ARG A 168 -23.66 0.22 8.51
C ARG A 168 -22.48 0.61 7.64
N VAL A 169 -21.31 0.74 8.24
CA VAL A 169 -20.06 1.00 7.51
C VAL A 169 -19.24 -0.27 7.51
N TYR A 170 -18.85 -0.76 6.35
CA TYR A 170 -17.99 -1.95 6.23
C TYR A 170 -16.64 -1.58 5.63
N MET A 171 -15.55 -2.06 6.22
CA MET A 171 -14.19 -1.79 5.80
C MET A 171 -13.48 -3.08 5.43
N ASP A 172 -12.92 -3.12 4.23
CA ASP A 172 -12.07 -4.22 3.76
C ASP A 172 -10.93 -3.65 2.90
N LEU A 173 -9.70 -3.72 3.43
CA LEU A 173 -8.52 -3.21 2.74
C LEU A 173 -7.72 -4.31 2.03
N GLU A 174 -8.13 -5.58 2.09
CA GLU A 174 -7.39 -6.66 1.41
C GLU A 174 -7.50 -6.56 -0.11
N ALA A 175 -6.51 -7.07 -0.84
CA ALA A 175 -6.48 -6.99 -2.31
C ALA A 175 -7.77 -7.46 -2.98
N GLY A 176 -8.41 -8.51 -2.43
CA GLY A 176 -9.66 -9.09 -2.91
C GLY A 176 -10.93 -8.37 -2.46
N ARG A 177 -10.81 -7.15 -1.89
CA ARG A 177 -11.85 -6.35 -1.25
C ARG A 177 -13.25 -6.68 -1.78
N ARG A 178 -14.17 -7.03 -0.88
CA ARG A 178 -15.51 -7.45 -1.28
C ARG A 178 -16.57 -6.76 -0.43
N ARG A 179 -17.42 -5.99 -1.11
CA ARG A 179 -18.67 -5.47 -0.52
C ARG A 179 -19.49 -6.62 0.05
N SER A 180 -20.01 -6.44 1.26
CA SER A 180 -20.84 -7.47 1.90
C SER A 180 -22.26 -7.51 1.34
N GLY A 181 -22.66 -6.43 0.64
CA GLY A 181 -24.01 -6.23 0.13
C GLY A 181 -25.01 -5.82 1.20
N ARG A 182 -24.53 -5.49 2.41
CA ARG A 182 -25.34 -5.11 3.56
C ARG A 182 -24.93 -3.76 4.14
N GLU A 183 -23.82 -3.19 3.71
CA GLU A 183 -23.34 -1.90 4.19
C GLU A 183 -24.03 -0.74 3.48
N ASP A 184 -24.21 0.37 4.19
CA ASP A 184 -24.68 1.64 3.62
C ASP A 184 -23.51 2.49 3.09
N LEU A 185 -22.29 2.23 3.60
CA LEU A 185 -21.01 2.81 3.18
C LEU A 185 -19.91 1.74 3.20
N PHE A 186 -19.07 1.71 2.18
CA PHE A 186 -17.92 0.80 2.09
C PHE A 186 -16.59 1.56 2.04
N ILE A 187 -15.66 1.13 2.87
CA ILE A 187 -14.30 1.68 2.97
C ILE A 187 -13.32 0.67 2.36
N SER A 188 -12.50 1.12 1.42
CA SER A 188 -11.45 0.30 0.81
C SER A 188 -10.25 1.14 0.38
N TYR A 189 -9.17 0.53 -0.11
CA TYR A 189 -8.03 1.27 -0.68
C TYR A 189 -8.32 1.90 -2.06
N HIS A 190 -9.44 1.57 -2.71
CA HIS A 190 -9.72 1.93 -4.10
C HIS A 190 -10.59 3.19 -4.20
N ALA A 191 -10.23 4.15 -5.08
CA ALA A 191 -10.89 5.45 -5.13
C ALA A 191 -12.37 5.43 -5.56
N LYS A 192 -12.81 4.36 -6.23
CA LYS A 192 -14.20 4.13 -6.64
C LYS A 192 -15.13 3.67 -5.50
N ASP A 193 -14.59 3.31 -4.34
CA ASP A 193 -15.40 2.94 -3.18
C ASP A 193 -15.86 4.19 -2.41
N ASP A 194 -16.79 4.05 -1.45
CA ASP A 194 -17.48 5.22 -0.87
C ASP A 194 -16.51 6.14 -0.13
N VAL A 195 -15.55 5.55 0.59
CA VAL A 195 -14.44 6.25 1.24
C VAL A 195 -13.15 5.48 1.02
N GLN A 196 -12.14 6.15 0.48
CA GLN A 196 -10.83 5.54 0.26
C GLN A 196 -9.99 5.54 1.55
N SER A 197 -9.21 4.50 1.80
CA SER A 197 -8.20 4.45 2.86
C SER A 197 -6.93 3.81 2.32
N THR A 198 -5.97 4.63 1.90
CA THR A 198 -4.66 4.15 1.43
C THR A 198 -3.76 3.72 2.60
N TYR A 199 -2.69 2.98 2.28
CA TYR A 199 -1.66 2.60 3.24
C TYR A 199 -0.55 3.64 3.44
N ALA A 200 -0.68 4.83 2.83
CA ALA A 200 0.36 5.87 2.86
C ALA A 200 0.44 6.64 4.20
N GLY A 201 -0.42 6.29 5.17
CA GLY A 201 -0.57 6.99 6.45
C GLY A 201 0.49 6.63 7.48
N ALA A 202 0.81 7.59 8.34
CA ALA A 202 1.72 7.45 9.47
C ALA A 202 1.23 6.48 10.54
N LEU A 203 -0.07 6.19 10.63
CA LEU A 203 -0.62 5.25 11.59
C LEU A 203 -0.14 3.81 11.39
N PHE A 204 0.29 3.45 10.17
CA PHE A 204 0.98 2.19 9.92
C PHE A 204 2.41 2.16 10.50
N HIS A 205 2.89 3.27 11.07
CA HIS A 205 4.25 3.45 11.60
C HIS A 205 4.30 3.70 13.12
N ASN A 206 3.15 3.75 13.79
CA ASN A 206 3.08 4.02 15.22
C ASN A 206 3.89 3.03 16.07
N GLY A 207 4.56 3.56 17.09
CA GLY A 207 5.33 2.77 18.07
C GLY A 207 6.70 2.25 17.58
N ARG A 208 7.23 2.76 16.46
CA ARG A 208 8.50 2.29 15.89
C ARG A 208 9.68 3.20 16.22
N ASN A 209 10.88 2.64 16.20
CA ASN A 209 12.12 3.41 16.24
C ASN A 209 12.28 4.19 14.91
N TYR A 210 12.29 5.52 15.00
CA TYR A 210 12.42 6.45 13.87
C TYR A 210 13.87 6.75 13.48
N HIS A 211 14.84 6.04 14.05
CA HIS A 211 16.24 6.16 13.63
C HIS A 211 16.36 5.81 12.14
N ILE A 212 16.92 6.74 11.37
CA ILE A 212 17.30 6.56 9.97
C ILE A 212 18.80 6.68 9.90
N SER A 213 19.48 5.60 9.50
CA SER A 213 20.93 5.59 9.40
C SER A 213 21.43 6.56 8.33
N SER A 214 22.44 7.36 8.68
CA SER A 214 23.22 8.17 7.73
C SER A 214 24.20 7.34 6.90
N TYR A 215 24.42 6.07 7.26
CA TYR A 215 25.32 5.16 6.57
C TYR A 215 24.56 3.99 5.94
N LYS A 216 24.87 3.71 4.68
CA LYS A 216 24.31 2.60 3.91
C LYS A 216 25.32 1.48 3.74
N ASN A 217 24.84 0.24 3.75
CA ASN A 217 25.65 -0.94 3.48
C ASN A 217 26.07 -1.01 2.00
N ASN A 218 27.34 -1.31 1.74
CA ASN A 218 27.91 -1.53 0.41
C ASN A 218 28.06 -3.02 0.05
N GLU A 219 28.19 -3.89 1.05
CA GLU A 219 28.34 -5.33 0.88
C GLU A 219 26.99 -6.01 0.71
N THR A 220 25.97 -5.58 1.46
CA THR A 220 24.58 -6.06 1.37
C THR A 220 23.67 -4.94 0.91
N LEU A 221 23.22 -5.01 -0.35
CA LEU A 221 22.51 -3.90 -0.99
C LEU A 221 21.01 -3.88 -0.68
N VAL A 222 20.39 -5.07 -0.59
CA VAL A 222 18.94 -5.22 -0.57
C VAL A 222 18.45 -5.82 0.75
N TYR A 223 17.47 -5.16 1.36
CA TYR A 223 16.64 -5.71 2.42
C TYR A 223 15.38 -6.35 1.84
N TRP A 224 15.01 -7.54 2.31
CA TRP A 224 13.68 -8.11 2.10
C TRP A 224 13.14 -8.74 3.39
N SER A 225 11.82 -8.69 3.61
CA SER A 225 11.17 -9.41 4.70
C SER A 225 9.77 -9.82 4.33
N SER A 226 9.45 -11.09 4.56
CA SER A 226 8.13 -11.65 4.28
C SER A 226 7.84 -12.84 5.19
N SER A 227 6.66 -12.85 5.80
CA SER A 227 6.18 -13.98 6.63
C SER A 227 4.99 -14.73 6.04
N ARG A 228 4.39 -14.24 4.94
CA ARG A 228 3.33 -14.93 4.18
C ARG A 228 3.94 -15.54 2.91
N CYS A 229 4.23 -16.84 2.92
CA CYS A 229 5.02 -17.45 1.84
C CYS A 229 4.15 -17.86 0.63
N LEU A 230 3.76 -16.86 -0.18
CA LEU A 230 3.03 -17.08 -1.44
C LEU A 230 4.00 -17.53 -2.54
N SER A 231 3.65 -18.60 -3.27
CA SER A 231 4.53 -19.23 -4.26
C SER A 231 5.05 -18.26 -5.32
N GLN A 232 4.16 -17.54 -6.01
CA GLN A 232 4.52 -16.58 -7.07
C GLN A 232 5.42 -15.45 -6.53
N ARG A 233 5.07 -14.88 -5.38
CA ARG A 233 5.88 -13.83 -4.74
C ARG A 233 7.27 -14.32 -4.39
N ASN A 234 7.37 -15.50 -3.79
CA ASN A 234 8.65 -16.08 -3.39
C ASN A 234 9.51 -16.45 -4.60
N GLN A 235 8.90 -16.92 -5.70
CA GLN A 235 9.62 -17.18 -6.95
C GLN A 235 10.18 -15.89 -7.55
N LEU A 236 9.37 -14.82 -7.61
CA LEU A 236 9.82 -13.50 -8.06
C LEU A 236 10.97 -12.98 -7.18
N ALA A 237 10.78 -12.96 -5.86
CA ALA A 237 11.82 -12.55 -4.91
C ALA A 237 13.10 -13.36 -5.09
N LYS A 238 13.01 -14.70 -5.15
CA LYS A 238 14.17 -15.59 -5.33
C LYS A 238 14.90 -15.34 -6.66
N SER A 239 14.15 -15.13 -7.75
CA SER A 239 14.72 -14.91 -9.09
C SER A 239 15.57 -13.64 -9.17
N PHE A 240 15.16 -12.61 -8.42
CA PHE A 240 15.84 -11.32 -8.34
C PHE A 240 16.95 -11.31 -7.28
N LEU A 241 16.64 -11.70 -6.03
CA LEU A 241 17.57 -11.64 -4.90
C LEU A 241 18.82 -12.50 -5.11
N ARG A 242 18.75 -13.62 -5.83
CA ARG A 242 19.94 -14.43 -6.16
C ARG A 242 21.00 -13.68 -6.98
N LEU A 243 20.64 -12.55 -7.61
CA LEU A 243 21.52 -11.75 -8.46
C LEU A 243 22.21 -10.61 -7.69
N LEU A 244 21.85 -10.40 -6.41
CA LEU A 244 22.27 -9.27 -5.59
C LEU A 244 22.66 -9.73 -4.17
N PRO A 245 23.65 -9.07 -3.55
CA PRO A 245 23.88 -9.23 -2.12
C PRO A 245 22.67 -8.73 -1.32
N HIS A 246 22.10 -9.58 -0.49
CA HIS A 246 20.85 -9.28 0.22
C HIS A 246 20.74 -9.96 1.57
N HIS A 247 19.96 -9.35 2.45
CA HIS A 247 19.42 -9.99 3.63
C HIS A 247 17.91 -10.17 3.47
N SER A 248 17.48 -11.41 3.67
CA SER A 248 16.08 -11.80 3.74
C SER A 248 15.74 -12.15 5.18
N PHE A 249 15.00 -11.26 5.81
CA PHE A 249 14.32 -11.47 7.07
C PHE A 249 12.95 -12.10 6.79
N GLY A 250 12.13 -12.32 7.82
CA GLY A 250 10.85 -12.99 7.62
C GLY A 250 10.94 -14.51 7.76
N LYS A 251 9.80 -15.19 7.60
CA LYS A 251 9.75 -16.66 7.49
C LYS A 251 10.13 -17.16 6.10
N CYS A 252 9.98 -16.33 5.07
CA CYS A 252 10.18 -16.72 3.67
C CYS A 252 11.59 -16.38 3.18
N LEU A 253 12.24 -17.35 2.51
CA LEU A 253 13.63 -17.27 2.03
C LEU A 253 14.64 -16.71 3.05
N ASN A 254 14.40 -16.92 4.35
CA ASN A 254 15.27 -16.38 5.39
C ASN A 254 16.71 -16.84 5.19
N ASN A 255 17.66 -15.90 5.22
CA ASN A 255 19.09 -16.18 5.07
C ASN A 255 19.96 -15.57 6.18
N VAL A 256 19.34 -14.97 7.20
CA VAL A 256 20.02 -14.27 8.30
C VAL A 256 19.94 -15.02 9.63
N GLY A 257 19.14 -16.08 9.72
CA GLY A 257 19.02 -16.91 10.94
C GLY A 257 17.82 -16.59 11.83
N GLY A 258 16.86 -15.77 11.36
CA GLY A 258 15.64 -15.48 12.13
C GLY A 258 14.97 -14.15 11.78
N LEU A 259 13.83 -13.88 12.43
CA LEU A 259 13.08 -12.61 12.32
C LEU A 259 13.78 -11.49 13.10
N ASP A 260 14.30 -11.81 14.28
CA ASP A 260 14.84 -10.84 15.24
C ASP A 260 16.34 -10.55 15.03
N MET A 261 16.98 -11.19 14.04
CA MET A 261 18.39 -11.01 13.70
C MET A 261 18.74 -9.58 13.28
N ALA A 262 17.75 -8.78 12.89
CA ALA A 262 17.95 -7.38 12.59
C ALA A 262 18.48 -6.58 13.79
N LEU A 263 18.09 -6.93 15.03
CA LEU A 263 18.62 -6.30 16.24
C LEU A 263 20.06 -6.70 16.55
N SER A 264 20.44 -7.93 16.20
CA SER A 264 21.85 -8.36 16.31
C SER A 264 22.74 -7.63 15.31
N PHE A 265 22.23 -7.29 14.13
CA PHE A 265 22.97 -6.54 13.12
C PHE A 265 22.98 -5.04 13.41
N TYR A 266 21.90 -4.51 13.98
CA TYR A 266 21.71 -3.08 14.24
C TYR A 266 21.20 -2.85 15.67
N PRO A 267 22.07 -2.92 16.68
CA PRO A 267 21.69 -2.74 18.09
C PRO A 267 21.03 -1.38 18.37
N ASP A 268 21.42 -0.33 17.65
CA ASP A 268 20.85 1.03 17.74
C ASP A 268 19.37 1.09 17.34
N CYS A 269 18.86 0.06 16.66
CA CYS A 269 17.44 -0.06 16.30
C CYS A 269 16.56 -0.60 17.44
N THR A 270 17.15 -1.02 18.56
CA THR A 270 16.40 -1.45 19.75
C THR A 270 15.54 -0.31 20.28
N ASN A 271 14.34 -0.62 20.76
CA ASN A 271 13.47 0.31 21.49
C ASN A 271 13.48 -0.02 22.99
N ASP A 272 13.03 0.90 23.85
CA ASP A 272 12.96 0.71 25.31
C ASP A 272 11.90 -0.33 25.75
N ALA A 273 11.38 -1.14 24.82
CA ALA A 273 10.39 -2.16 25.13
C ALA A 273 11.04 -3.36 25.85
N ASN A 274 10.45 -3.78 26.96
CA ASN A 274 10.89 -4.96 27.74
C ASN A 274 10.93 -6.26 26.91
N THR A 275 10.29 -6.32 25.75
CA THR A 275 10.38 -7.45 24.81
C THR A 275 10.23 -6.91 23.38
N PRO A 276 11.36 -6.63 22.69
CA PRO A 276 11.32 -6.11 21.33
C PRO A 276 10.61 -7.10 20.41
N LYS A 277 9.70 -6.61 19.58
CA LYS A 277 9.06 -7.39 18.51
C LYS A 277 9.76 -7.09 17.18
N TRP A 278 9.74 -8.06 16.27
CA TRP A 278 10.37 -7.91 14.96
C TRP A 278 9.90 -6.67 14.17
N TRP A 279 8.65 -6.23 14.37
CA TRP A 279 8.10 -5.05 13.69
C TRP A 279 8.53 -3.71 14.30
N ASP A 280 9.02 -3.70 15.54
CA ASP A 280 9.37 -2.47 16.27
C ASP A 280 10.59 -1.77 15.67
N HIS A 281 11.49 -2.55 15.07
CA HIS A 281 12.75 -2.10 14.51
C HIS A 281 12.80 -2.18 12.97
N LEU A 282 11.68 -2.51 12.32
CA LEU A 282 11.62 -2.77 10.89
C LEU A 282 12.14 -1.59 10.06
N HIS A 283 11.68 -0.37 10.34
CA HIS A 283 12.10 0.83 9.62
C HIS A 283 13.58 1.15 9.86
N CYS A 284 14.03 1.08 11.11
CA CYS A 284 15.43 1.33 11.43
C CYS A 284 16.34 0.33 10.73
N ALA A 285 16.01 -0.97 10.77
CA ALA A 285 16.78 -2.00 10.06
C ALA A 285 16.81 -1.75 8.54
N MET A 286 15.67 -1.45 7.92
CA MET A 286 15.60 -1.08 6.50
C MET A 286 16.48 0.14 6.16
N SER A 287 16.64 1.08 7.11
CA SER A 287 17.40 2.31 6.90
C SER A 287 18.89 2.09 6.66
N HIS A 288 19.46 0.96 7.06
CA HIS A 288 20.86 0.62 6.80
C HIS A 288 21.11 0.10 5.38
N TYR A 289 20.06 -0.18 4.60
CA TYR A 289 20.17 -0.69 3.23
C TYR A 289 19.92 0.43 2.23
N LYS A 290 20.55 0.31 1.06
CA LYS A 290 20.29 1.21 -0.07
C LYS A 290 18.90 0.96 -0.64
N PHE A 291 18.52 -0.31 -0.74
CA PHE A 291 17.29 -0.74 -1.38
C PHE A 291 16.47 -1.65 -0.48
N VAL A 292 15.14 -1.53 -0.59
CA VAL A 292 14.19 -2.46 0.01
C VAL A 292 13.35 -3.07 -1.10
N LEU A 293 13.29 -4.41 -1.15
CA LEU A 293 12.42 -5.12 -2.08
C LEU A 293 10.98 -5.10 -1.56
N ALA A 294 10.09 -4.36 -2.22
CA ALA A 294 8.70 -4.21 -1.84
C ALA A 294 7.79 -4.95 -2.83
N ILE A 295 7.48 -6.22 -2.54
CA ILE A 295 6.60 -7.04 -3.39
C ILE A 295 5.25 -7.25 -2.71
N GLU A 296 4.19 -6.84 -3.40
CA GLU A 296 2.82 -7.06 -2.95
C GLU A 296 2.43 -8.54 -2.94
N ASN A 297 1.44 -8.88 -2.13
CA ASN A 297 0.89 -10.24 -2.12
C ASN A 297 0.22 -10.59 -3.45
N THR A 298 -0.30 -9.58 -4.17
CA THR A 298 -1.02 -9.73 -5.43
C THR A 298 -0.84 -8.46 -6.26
N VAL A 299 -0.77 -8.61 -7.59
CA VAL A 299 -0.75 -7.48 -8.53
C VAL A 299 -2.19 -7.04 -8.77
N THR A 300 -2.60 -5.97 -8.09
CA THR A 300 -3.96 -5.43 -8.16
C THR A 300 -3.90 -3.92 -8.33
N GLU A 301 -4.73 -3.36 -9.22
CA GLU A 301 -4.84 -1.92 -9.42
C GLU A 301 -5.09 -1.18 -8.09
N SER A 302 -4.34 -0.11 -7.86
CA SER A 302 -4.41 0.73 -6.65
C SER A 302 -4.05 0.05 -5.32
N TYR A 303 -3.71 -1.25 -5.33
CA TYR A 303 -3.31 -1.96 -4.12
C TYR A 303 -1.84 -1.71 -3.80
N VAL A 304 -1.57 -0.53 -3.25
CA VAL A 304 -0.24 -0.11 -2.78
C VAL A 304 -0.25 -0.10 -1.26
N THR A 305 0.51 -1.00 -0.65
CA THR A 305 0.43 -1.26 0.79
C THR A 305 1.59 -0.67 1.58
N GLU A 306 1.60 -0.94 2.88
CA GLU A 306 2.61 -0.50 3.82
C GLU A 306 4.03 -0.88 3.41
N LYS A 307 4.22 -1.96 2.63
CA LYS A 307 5.53 -2.45 2.19
C LYS A 307 6.31 -1.39 1.39
N LEU A 308 5.63 -0.70 0.49
CA LEU A 308 6.24 0.37 -0.30
C LEU A 308 6.52 1.59 0.58
N PHE A 309 5.54 1.98 1.41
CA PHE A 309 5.67 3.19 2.22
C PHE A 309 6.69 3.05 3.33
N TYR A 310 6.85 1.86 3.93
CA TYR A 310 7.92 1.56 4.89
C TYR A 310 9.31 1.73 4.25
N ALA A 311 9.48 1.27 3.00
CA ALA A 311 10.74 1.43 2.28
C ALA A 311 11.07 2.90 2.00
N LEU A 312 10.06 3.69 1.60
CA LEU A 312 10.24 5.13 1.44
C LEU A 312 10.65 5.74 2.78
N ASP A 313 9.87 5.51 3.83
CA ASP A 313 10.01 6.16 5.13
C ASP A 313 11.25 5.74 5.91
N SER A 314 11.82 4.55 5.64
CA SER A 314 13.13 4.15 6.14
C SER A 314 14.31 4.86 5.47
N GLY A 315 14.07 5.72 4.47
CA GLY A 315 15.12 6.36 3.69
C GLY A 315 15.88 5.40 2.78
N ALA A 316 15.26 4.28 2.37
CA ALA A 316 15.77 3.40 1.32
C ALA A 316 15.04 3.69 0.00
N VAL A 317 15.56 3.18 -1.11
CA VAL A 317 14.88 3.23 -2.41
C VAL A 317 14.07 1.94 -2.60
N PRO A 318 12.74 2.00 -2.73
CA PRO A 318 11.93 0.81 -2.95
C PRO A 318 12.16 0.22 -4.34
N ILE A 319 12.36 -1.09 -4.41
CA ILE A 319 12.25 -1.90 -5.64
C ILE A 319 10.88 -2.55 -5.60
N TYR A 320 9.93 -2.03 -6.38
CA TYR A 320 8.53 -2.33 -6.23
C TYR A 320 8.00 -3.31 -7.29
N PHE A 321 7.13 -4.22 -6.85
CA PHE A 321 6.30 -5.08 -7.69
C PHE A 321 4.90 -5.18 -7.08
N GLY A 322 3.88 -4.70 -7.80
CA GLY A 322 2.51 -4.66 -7.29
C GLY A 322 1.57 -3.91 -8.24
N ALA A 323 0.89 -2.88 -7.75
CA ALA A 323 -0.10 -2.13 -8.51
C ALA A 323 0.48 -1.54 -9.82
N PRO A 324 -0.14 -1.76 -11.00
CA PRO A 324 0.33 -1.22 -12.27
C PRO A 324 0.33 0.31 -12.35
N ASN A 325 -0.51 0.96 -11.54
CA ASN A 325 -0.67 2.41 -11.40
C ASN A 325 0.05 2.97 -10.16
N VAL A 326 1.07 2.28 -9.63
CA VAL A 326 1.79 2.70 -8.39
C VAL A 326 2.33 4.13 -8.44
N LEU A 327 2.67 4.65 -9.63
CA LEU A 327 3.18 6.01 -9.78
C LEU A 327 2.18 7.07 -9.32
N ASP A 328 0.89 6.75 -9.31
CA ASP A 328 -0.15 7.63 -8.78
C ASP A 328 -0.11 7.76 -7.25
N PHE A 329 0.60 6.87 -6.56
CA PHE A 329 0.63 6.79 -5.09
C PHE A 329 1.95 7.23 -4.49
N VAL A 330 2.95 7.58 -5.31
CA VAL A 330 4.31 7.87 -4.85
C VAL A 330 4.81 9.20 -5.40
N PRO A 331 5.84 9.80 -4.78
CA PRO A 331 6.49 10.96 -5.36
C PRO A 331 7.13 10.64 -6.73
N PRO A 332 7.29 11.65 -7.61
CA PRO A 332 8.01 11.47 -8.86
C PRO A 332 9.43 10.96 -8.60
N HIS A 333 9.85 9.98 -9.39
CA HIS A 333 11.20 9.41 -9.35
C HIS A 333 11.63 8.92 -7.96
N SER A 334 10.72 8.32 -7.17
CA SER A 334 11.03 7.84 -5.81
C SER A 334 11.15 6.33 -5.67
N ILE A 335 10.82 5.56 -6.71
CA ILE A 335 10.83 4.09 -6.69
C ILE A 335 11.46 3.51 -7.95
N ILE A 336 12.00 2.30 -7.83
CA ILE A 336 12.36 1.46 -8.96
C ILE A 336 11.17 0.53 -9.23
N ASP A 337 10.39 0.82 -10.28
CA ASP A 337 9.34 -0.09 -10.72
C ASP A 337 9.96 -1.29 -11.45
N GLY A 338 10.04 -2.42 -10.76
CA GLY A 338 10.69 -3.63 -11.26
C GLY A 338 9.97 -4.24 -12.48
N THR A 339 8.72 -3.85 -12.73
CA THR A 339 7.94 -4.34 -13.89
C THR A 339 8.35 -3.67 -15.21
N LYS A 340 9.16 -2.60 -15.17
CA LYS A 340 9.62 -1.85 -16.35
C LYS A 340 10.91 -2.38 -16.97
N PHE A 341 11.47 -3.46 -16.43
CA PHE A 341 12.70 -4.08 -16.91
C PHE A 341 12.39 -5.33 -17.74
N ARG A 342 13.19 -5.61 -18.77
CA ARG A 342 13.02 -6.75 -19.68
C ARG A 342 13.37 -8.07 -19.00
N SER A 343 14.25 -8.05 -18.00
CA SER A 343 14.59 -9.22 -17.20
C SER A 343 15.06 -8.86 -15.79
N MET A 344 15.13 -9.86 -14.90
CA MET A 344 15.66 -9.70 -13.54
C MET A 344 17.16 -9.36 -13.54
N GLU A 345 17.90 -9.80 -14.56
CA GLU A 345 19.32 -9.50 -14.77
C GLU A 345 19.52 -8.04 -15.17
N GLU A 346 18.63 -7.48 -15.98
CA GLU A 346 18.64 -6.05 -16.32
C GLU A 346 18.33 -5.21 -15.08
N LEU A 347 17.29 -5.57 -14.32
CA LEU A 347 16.96 -4.91 -13.05
C LEU A 347 18.11 -5.01 -12.03
N ALA A 348 18.74 -6.19 -11.90
CA ALA A 348 19.86 -6.37 -10.98
C ALA A 348 21.09 -5.54 -11.40
N SER A 349 21.37 -5.47 -12.70
CA SER A 349 22.43 -4.62 -13.25
C SER A 349 22.17 -3.14 -12.97
N TYR A 350 20.93 -2.69 -13.17
CA TYR A 350 20.49 -1.34 -12.83
C TYR A 350 20.71 -1.02 -11.34
N VAL A 351 20.27 -1.92 -10.45
CA VAL A 351 20.40 -1.74 -8.99
C VAL A 351 21.87 -1.71 -8.57
N LYS A 352 22.73 -2.56 -9.13
CA LYS A 352 24.18 -2.53 -8.87
C LYS A 352 24.82 -1.24 -9.33
N ALA A 353 24.45 -0.76 -10.52
CA ALA A 353 25.00 0.47 -11.06
C ALA A 353 24.57 1.68 -10.22
N LEU A 354 23.28 1.75 -9.86
CA LEU A 354 22.73 2.78 -8.98
C LEU A 354 23.36 2.74 -7.57
N ALA A 355 23.64 1.55 -7.03
CA ALA A 355 24.34 1.41 -5.76
C ALA A 355 25.75 2.04 -5.78
N ASN A 356 26.35 2.16 -6.95
CA ASN A 356 27.68 2.71 -7.17
C ASN A 356 27.64 4.11 -7.81
N ASP A 357 26.53 4.84 -7.66
CA ASP A 357 26.41 6.22 -8.13
C ASP A 357 25.70 7.06 -7.06
N PRO A 358 26.44 7.87 -6.26
CA PRO A 358 25.85 8.62 -5.16
C PRO A 358 24.87 9.70 -5.65
N VAL A 359 25.10 10.25 -6.84
CA VAL A 359 24.25 11.31 -7.40
C VAL A 359 22.96 10.70 -7.92
N ALA A 360 23.04 9.64 -8.73
CA ALA A 360 21.85 8.96 -9.24
C ALA A 360 21.02 8.36 -8.08
N TYR A 361 21.65 7.79 -7.06
CA TYR A 361 20.95 7.29 -5.88
C TYR A 361 20.27 8.41 -5.10
N ALA A 362 20.99 9.50 -4.83
CA ALA A 362 20.44 10.67 -4.12
C ALA A 362 19.23 11.29 -4.85
N GLU A 363 19.20 11.21 -6.18
CA GLU A 363 18.09 11.72 -6.99
C GLU A 363 16.75 11.04 -6.64
N TYR A 364 16.76 9.77 -6.23
CA TYR A 364 15.55 9.06 -5.75
C TYR A 364 14.97 9.64 -4.45
N HIS A 365 15.76 10.45 -3.74
CA HIS A 365 15.35 11.15 -2.52
C HIS A 365 15.05 12.63 -2.75
N ALA A 366 15.18 13.13 -3.99
CA ALA A 366 15.01 14.54 -4.32
C ALA A 366 13.63 15.09 -3.93
N TRP A 367 12.58 14.28 -4.00
CA TRP A 367 11.22 14.68 -3.61
C TRP A 367 11.13 15.18 -2.15
N ARG A 368 11.97 14.65 -1.24
CA ARG A 368 12.04 15.07 0.17
C ARG A 368 12.65 16.46 0.30
N ARG A 369 13.60 16.81 -0.59
CA ARG A 369 14.37 18.07 -0.55
C ARG A 369 13.70 19.18 -1.36
N CYS A 370 13.05 18.82 -2.45
CA CYS A 370 12.53 19.77 -3.44
C CYS A 370 11.03 20.07 -3.32
N GLY A 371 10.36 19.46 -2.32
CA GLY A 371 8.94 19.66 -2.06
C GLY A 371 8.02 19.17 -3.17
N VAL A 372 8.44 18.14 -3.92
CA VAL A 372 7.67 17.62 -5.06
C VAL A 372 6.89 16.39 -4.62
N LEU A 373 5.80 16.60 -3.86
CA LEU A 373 4.96 15.51 -3.35
C LEU A 373 3.91 15.05 -4.38
N ARG A 374 3.27 15.98 -5.09
CA ARG A 374 2.21 15.69 -6.09
C ARG A 374 1.15 14.74 -5.52
N ASN A 375 0.79 13.68 -6.25
CA ASN A 375 -0.22 12.71 -5.81
C ASN A 375 0.15 11.98 -4.52
N TYR A 376 1.42 11.93 -4.11
CA TYR A 376 1.79 11.38 -2.81
C TYR A 376 1.14 12.13 -1.64
N ALA A 377 1.00 13.46 -1.74
CA ALA A 377 0.29 14.24 -0.73
C ALA A 377 -1.19 13.82 -0.65
N LYS A 378 -1.83 13.57 -1.79
CA LYS A 378 -3.20 13.06 -1.86
C LYS A 378 -3.30 11.63 -1.32
N ALA A 379 -2.34 10.76 -1.62
CA ALA A 379 -2.27 9.41 -1.07
C ALA A 379 -2.22 9.45 0.46
N ARG A 380 -1.37 10.30 1.05
CA ARG A 380 -1.33 10.52 2.50
C ARG A 380 -2.64 11.12 3.03
N ALA A 381 -3.22 12.09 2.33
CA ALA A 381 -4.47 12.74 2.74
C ALA A 381 -5.71 11.83 2.66
N THR A 382 -5.64 10.73 1.89
CA THR A 382 -6.68 9.70 1.77
C THR A 382 -6.34 8.42 2.53
N SER A 383 -5.35 8.48 3.43
CA SER A 383 -4.94 7.33 4.24
C SER A 383 -5.81 7.13 5.48
N LEU A 384 -5.47 6.10 6.25
CA LEU A 384 -6.10 5.81 7.55
C LEU A 384 -6.02 7.00 8.52
N ASP A 385 -4.97 7.82 8.45
CA ASP A 385 -4.72 8.94 9.36
C ASP A 385 -5.84 9.98 9.37
N THR A 386 -6.47 10.19 8.22
CA THR A 386 -7.54 11.18 8.03
C THR A 386 -8.92 10.53 7.90
N LEU A 387 -8.99 9.19 8.03
CA LEU A 387 -10.22 8.43 7.83
C LEU A 387 -11.37 8.88 8.74
N PRO A 388 -11.17 9.20 10.04
CA PRO A 388 -12.27 9.59 10.91
C PRO A 388 -13.11 10.74 10.35
N CYS A 389 -12.48 11.87 10.02
CA CYS A 389 -13.20 13.02 9.48
C CYS A 389 -13.86 12.72 8.13
N ARG A 390 -13.15 12.04 7.22
CA ARG A 390 -13.70 11.72 5.88
C ARG A 390 -14.89 10.76 5.97
N LEU A 391 -14.85 9.79 6.89
CA LEU A 391 -15.99 8.91 7.15
C LEU A 391 -17.16 9.68 7.76
N CYS A 392 -16.91 10.52 8.77
CA CYS A 392 -17.95 11.35 9.37
C CYS A 392 -18.61 12.29 8.35
N GLU A 393 -17.86 12.84 7.40
CA GLU A 393 -18.42 13.65 6.30
C GLU A 393 -19.33 12.80 5.39
N ALA A 394 -18.93 11.57 5.06
CA ALA A 394 -19.76 10.64 4.28
C ALA A 394 -21.05 10.25 5.02
N VAL A 395 -20.96 9.98 6.33
CA VAL A 395 -22.10 9.70 7.21
C VAL A 395 -23.03 10.92 7.30
N SER A 396 -22.49 12.12 7.49
CA SER A 396 -23.23 13.38 7.55
C SER A 396 -24.01 13.65 6.26
N LYS A 397 -23.39 13.44 5.08
CA LYS A 397 -24.08 13.57 3.77
C LYS A 397 -25.28 12.62 3.64
N LYS A 398 -25.18 11.40 4.19
CA LYS A 398 -26.30 10.43 4.23
C LYS A 398 -27.34 10.77 5.29
N GLY A 399 -27.01 11.58 6.29
CA GLY A 399 -27.90 11.98 7.38
C GLY A 399 -27.84 11.07 8.62
N GLY A 400 -26.73 10.32 8.77
CA GLY A 400 -26.49 9.44 9.92
C GLY A 400 -27.63 8.44 10.14
N ARG A 401 -27.98 8.22 11.40
CA ARG A 401 -29.08 7.32 11.79
C ARG A 401 -30.46 7.73 11.26
N ASN A 402 -30.62 8.99 10.85
CA ASN A 402 -31.87 9.52 10.28
C ASN A 402 -31.95 9.30 8.75
N ALA A 403 -30.94 8.67 8.14
CA ALA A 403 -30.97 8.30 6.73
C ALA A 403 -32.13 7.36 6.43
N ARG A 404 -32.87 7.65 5.34
CA ARG A 404 -33.97 6.80 4.86
C ARG A 404 -33.47 5.38 4.61
N THR A 405 -34.24 4.40 5.07
CA THR A 405 -34.02 2.99 4.71
C THR A 405 -34.48 2.80 3.27
N GLU A 406 -33.59 2.33 2.40
CA GLU A 406 -33.91 1.92 1.03
C GLU A 406 -34.48 0.50 0.99
#